data_AF-A0A453KT59-F1
#
_entry.id   AF-A0A453KT59-F1
#
_cell.length_a   1.000
_cell.length_b   1.000
_cell.length_c   1.000
_cell.angle_alpha   90.00
_cell.angle_beta   90.00
_cell.angle_gamma   90.00
#
_symmetry.space_group_name_H-M   'P 1'
#
loop_
_entity.id
_entity.type
_entity.pdbx_description
1 polymer ?
#
loop_
_entity_poly.entity_id
_entity_poly.type
_entity_poly.pdbx_seq_one_letter_code
_entity_poly.pdbx_strand_id
1 'polypeptide(L)'
;MVQAIGEVEFGQQGIGLLSSLLKRIDRLLQFDNFMPGYNGVLTVSCIRALARIAERVSSSICLDRICELIAPFRSMDKPWKVRIEASRVLLDLELHHKGLDAALLLFLKYTDEERSLRGATKLAVHVLRICQANVESNVTDQIKLPTLFGLLHLLSSKKAYNNVLLRHNVFCILQIAAGRSPTLYGVPKFVAPSPLVQEISVDQHTKADSSVPQLSRPQEPSTSTPSVREVLPATGPSKDADNISNCS
;
A
#
# COMPACT_ATOMS: atom_id res chain seq x y z
N MET A 1 5.58 10.15 -16.52
CA MET A 1 5.07 9.66 -17.83
C MET A 1 4.08 8.51 -17.70
N VAL A 2 4.37 7.42 -16.98
CA VAL A 2 3.38 6.32 -16.78
C VAL A 2 2.24 6.70 -15.83
N GLN A 3 2.48 7.60 -14.87
CA GLN A 3 1.44 8.07 -13.95
C GLN A 3 0.35 8.90 -14.65
N ALA A 4 0.73 9.69 -15.67
CA ALA A 4 -0.17 10.51 -16.48
C ALA A 4 -1.08 9.68 -17.43
N ILE A 5 -0.72 8.42 -17.69
CA ILE A 5 -1.53 7.51 -18.51
C ILE A 5 -2.81 7.09 -17.78
N GLY A 6 -2.81 7.11 -16.44
CA GLY A 6 -3.96 6.69 -15.63
C GLY A 6 -4.95 7.80 -15.27
N GLU A 7 -4.77 9.02 -15.76
CA GLU A 7 -5.60 10.20 -15.46
C GLU A 7 -6.47 10.66 -16.64
N VAL A 8 -6.50 9.90 -17.74
CA VAL A 8 -7.26 10.27 -18.95
C VAL A 8 -8.75 9.94 -18.78
N GLU A 9 -9.60 10.96 -18.84
CA GLU A 9 -11.06 10.83 -18.89
C GLU A 9 -11.48 10.38 -20.30
N PHE A 10 -12.12 9.21 -20.41
CA PHE A 10 -12.51 8.63 -21.70
C PHE A 10 -13.96 9.03 -22.05
N GLY A 11 -14.11 10.04 -22.92
CA GLY A 11 -15.37 10.34 -23.62
C GLY A 11 -15.55 9.53 -24.92
N GLN A 12 -16.49 9.93 -25.79
CA GLN A 12 -16.86 9.22 -27.04
C GLN A 12 -15.73 9.13 -28.09
N GLN A 13 -14.68 9.96 -27.97
CA GLN A 13 -13.41 9.87 -28.72
C GLN A 13 -12.40 8.86 -28.10
N GLY A 14 -12.78 8.22 -27.01
CA GLY A 14 -11.90 7.43 -26.14
C GLY A 14 -11.42 6.10 -26.70
N ILE A 15 -12.13 5.52 -27.68
CA ILE A 15 -11.81 4.17 -28.19
C ILE A 15 -10.50 4.16 -29.00
N GLY A 16 -10.26 5.20 -29.81
CA GLY A 16 -8.99 5.35 -30.56
C GLY A 16 -7.80 5.61 -29.64
N LEU A 17 -8.01 6.45 -28.62
CA LEU A 17 -7.04 6.73 -27.56
C LEU A 17 -6.69 5.46 -26.77
N LEU A 18 -7.70 4.65 -26.41
CA LEU A 18 -7.52 3.39 -25.68
C LEU A 18 -6.65 2.40 -26.46
N SER A 19 -6.91 2.22 -27.77
CA SER A 19 -6.09 1.34 -28.61
C SER A 19 -4.63 1.79 -28.66
N SER A 20 -4.38 3.09 -28.83
CA SER A 20 -3.01 3.64 -28.84
C SER A 20 -2.31 3.48 -27.48
N LEU A 21 -3.07 3.62 -26.39
CA LEU A 21 -2.59 3.49 -25.02
C LEU A 21 -2.22 2.05 -24.68
N LEU A 22 -3.09 1.09 -25.03
CA LEU A 22 -2.82 -0.33 -24.86
C LEU A 22 -1.60 -0.78 -25.67
N LYS A 23 -1.45 -0.31 -26.91
CA LYS A 23 -0.24 -0.55 -27.72
C LYS A 23 1.01 0.01 -27.05
N ARG A 24 0.92 1.17 -26.40
CA ARG A 24 2.04 1.74 -25.66
C ARG A 24 2.39 0.94 -24.41
N ILE A 25 1.38 0.49 -23.66
CA ILE A 25 1.55 -0.37 -22.49
C ILE A 25 2.22 -1.69 -22.88
N ASP A 26 1.75 -2.33 -23.95
CA ASP A 26 2.33 -3.57 -24.48
C ASP A 26 3.82 -3.42 -24.83
N ARG A 27 4.19 -2.35 -25.55
CA ARG A 27 5.60 -2.05 -25.85
C ARG A 27 6.44 -1.84 -24.60
N LEU A 28 5.91 -1.18 -23.57
CA LEU A 28 6.62 -0.97 -22.30
C LEU A 28 6.82 -2.28 -21.52
N LEU A 29 5.82 -3.17 -21.54
CA LEU A 29 5.91 -4.50 -20.94
C LEU A 29 6.96 -5.36 -21.66
N GLN A 30 6.98 -5.33 -23.00
CA GLN A 30 8.00 -6.01 -23.78
C GLN A 30 9.40 -5.47 -23.49
N PHE A 31 9.55 -4.15 -23.42
CA PHE A 31 10.82 -3.50 -23.07
C PHE A 31 11.35 -3.92 -21.69
N ASP A 32 10.49 -3.94 -20.67
CA ASP A 32 10.88 -4.33 -19.31
C ASP A 32 11.34 -5.81 -19.24
N ASN A 33 10.78 -6.69 -20.08
CA ASN A 33 11.25 -8.07 -20.20
C ASN A 33 12.66 -8.16 -20.81
N PHE A 34 13.06 -7.23 -21.69
CA PHE A 34 14.41 -7.17 -22.26
C PHE A 34 15.43 -6.48 -21.35
N MET A 35 14.98 -5.73 -20.33
CA MET A 35 15.84 -4.93 -19.44
C MET A 35 15.67 -5.33 -17.95
N PRO A 36 16.19 -6.51 -17.54
CA PRO A 36 15.95 -7.08 -16.20
C PRO A 36 16.48 -6.24 -15.02
N GLY A 37 17.38 -5.28 -15.26
CA GLY A 37 17.96 -4.41 -14.23
C GLY A 37 16.94 -3.53 -13.48
N TYR A 38 15.74 -3.30 -14.05
CA TYR A 38 14.73 -2.42 -13.45
C TYR A 38 13.79 -3.11 -12.46
N ASN A 39 14.01 -4.40 -12.15
CA ASN A 39 13.25 -5.15 -11.14
C ASN A 39 11.72 -5.07 -11.32
N GLY A 40 11.25 -4.95 -12.56
CA GLY A 40 9.82 -4.91 -12.88
C GLY A 40 9.12 -3.59 -12.57
N VAL A 41 9.83 -2.47 -12.38
CA VAL A 41 9.22 -1.17 -12.03
C VAL A 41 8.26 -0.67 -13.13
N LEU A 42 8.64 -0.84 -14.40
CA LEU A 42 7.77 -0.47 -15.53
C LEU A 42 6.58 -1.41 -15.59
N THR A 43 6.78 -2.72 -15.42
CA THR A 43 5.70 -3.72 -15.35
C THR A 43 4.69 -3.39 -14.25
N VAL A 44 5.14 -3.09 -13.04
CA VAL A 44 4.29 -2.66 -11.91
C VAL A 44 3.44 -1.45 -12.29
N SER A 45 4.05 -0.45 -12.95
CA SER A 45 3.35 0.76 -13.36
C SER A 45 2.33 0.49 -14.47
N CYS A 46 2.65 -0.40 -15.41
CA CYS A 46 1.76 -0.84 -16.48
C CYS A 46 0.55 -1.60 -15.93
N ILE A 47 0.76 -2.51 -14.95
CA ILE A 47 -0.33 -3.24 -14.29
C ILE A 47 -1.31 -2.28 -13.61
N ARG A 48 -0.81 -1.26 -12.89
CA ARG A 48 -1.69 -0.21 -12.31
C ARG A 48 -2.44 0.58 -13.36
N ALA A 49 -1.80 0.92 -14.47
CA ALA A 49 -2.46 1.62 -15.57
C ALA A 49 -3.58 0.77 -16.17
N LEU A 50 -3.34 -0.52 -16.39
CA LEU A 50 -4.36 -1.47 -16.85
C LEU A 50 -5.54 -1.57 -15.88
N ALA A 51 -5.27 -1.63 -14.56
CA ALA A 51 -6.30 -1.64 -13.53
C ALA A 51 -7.21 -0.40 -13.60
N ARG A 52 -6.61 0.79 -13.68
CA ARG A 52 -7.37 2.05 -13.78
C ARG A 52 -8.18 2.13 -15.06
N ILE A 53 -7.63 1.68 -16.17
CA ILE A 53 -8.36 1.59 -17.44
C ILE A 53 -9.55 0.64 -17.26
N ALA A 54 -9.33 -0.53 -16.67
CA ALA A 54 -10.35 -1.55 -16.42
C ALA A 54 -11.54 -1.02 -15.63
N GLU A 55 -11.28 -0.30 -14.53
CA GLU A 55 -12.32 0.34 -13.73
C GLU A 55 -13.16 1.32 -14.57
N ARG A 56 -12.50 2.13 -15.42
CA ARG A 56 -13.15 3.15 -16.26
C ARG A 56 -13.95 2.59 -17.42
N VAL A 57 -13.56 1.43 -17.94
CA VAL A 57 -14.22 0.77 -19.10
C VAL A 57 -15.03 -0.46 -18.71
N SER A 58 -15.28 -0.65 -17.41
CA SER A 58 -15.99 -1.80 -16.83
C SER A 58 -17.42 -1.98 -17.39
N SER A 59 -18.07 -0.89 -17.83
CA SER A 59 -19.36 -0.94 -18.53
C SER A 59 -19.28 -1.52 -19.96
N SER A 60 -18.08 -1.58 -20.53
CA SER A 60 -17.84 -1.84 -21.95
C SER A 60 -16.96 -3.08 -22.20
N ILE A 61 -16.21 -3.55 -21.20
CA ILE A 61 -15.28 -4.68 -21.31
C ILE A 61 -15.55 -5.69 -20.19
N CYS A 62 -15.65 -6.96 -20.56
CA CYS A 62 -15.76 -8.07 -19.61
C CYS A 62 -14.52 -8.16 -18.72
N LEU A 63 -14.70 -8.05 -17.42
CA LEU A 63 -13.59 -8.01 -16.45
C LEU A 63 -12.85 -9.33 -16.32
N ASP A 64 -13.48 -10.46 -16.66
CA ASP A 64 -12.80 -11.75 -16.70
C ASP A 64 -11.61 -11.72 -17.68
N ARG A 65 -11.76 -11.05 -18.83
CA ARG A 65 -10.66 -10.86 -19.80
C ARG A 65 -9.51 -10.02 -19.23
N ILE A 66 -9.83 -9.07 -18.35
CA ILE A 66 -8.83 -8.22 -17.71
C ILE A 66 -8.10 -9.02 -16.63
N CYS A 67 -8.83 -9.82 -15.86
CA CYS A 67 -8.25 -10.77 -14.90
C CYS A 67 -7.31 -11.76 -15.60
N GLU A 68 -7.71 -12.32 -16.75
CA GLU A 68 -6.88 -13.19 -17.59
C GLU A 68 -5.62 -12.49 -18.11
N LEU A 69 -5.72 -11.20 -18.47
CA LEU A 69 -4.56 -10.41 -18.90
C LEU A 69 -3.55 -10.17 -17.76
N ILE A 70 -4.04 -10.00 -16.53
CA ILE A 70 -3.21 -9.67 -15.35
C ILE A 70 -2.66 -10.93 -14.66
N ALA A 71 -3.39 -12.05 -14.69
CA ALA A 71 -3.02 -13.29 -14.00
C ALA A 71 -1.58 -13.79 -14.29
N PRO A 72 -1.05 -13.74 -15.53
CA PRO A 72 0.31 -14.16 -15.84
C PRO A 72 1.41 -13.43 -15.04
N PHE A 73 1.16 -12.18 -14.63
CA PHE A 73 2.14 -11.40 -13.85
C PHE A 73 2.30 -11.89 -12.40
N ARG A 74 1.45 -12.82 -11.94
CA ARG A 74 1.60 -13.50 -10.65
C ARG A 74 2.53 -14.72 -10.69
N SER A 75 2.99 -15.12 -11.87
CA SER A 75 3.85 -16.28 -12.01
C SER A 75 5.17 -16.13 -11.24
N MET A 76 5.70 -17.25 -10.74
CA MET A 76 6.87 -17.28 -9.85
C MET A 76 8.20 -16.92 -10.53
N ASP A 77 8.23 -16.88 -11.87
CA ASP A 77 9.33 -16.33 -12.67
C ASP A 77 9.44 -14.80 -12.56
N LYS A 78 8.36 -14.11 -12.18
CA LYS A 78 8.34 -12.66 -12.04
C LYS A 78 8.92 -12.22 -10.69
N PRO A 79 9.56 -11.03 -10.60
CA PRO A 79 9.97 -10.44 -9.34
C PRO A 79 8.79 -10.30 -8.37
N TRP A 80 9.01 -10.51 -7.06
CA TRP A 80 7.93 -10.47 -6.08
C TRP A 80 7.13 -9.16 -6.11
N LYS A 81 7.76 -8.01 -6.40
CA LYS A 81 7.07 -6.71 -6.53
C LYS A 81 5.99 -6.73 -7.62
N VAL A 82 6.28 -7.36 -8.76
CA VAL A 82 5.35 -7.51 -9.89
C VAL A 82 4.20 -8.42 -9.48
N ARG A 83 4.51 -9.58 -8.87
CA ARG A 83 3.48 -10.52 -8.40
C ARG A 83 2.54 -9.90 -7.39
N ILE A 84 3.06 -9.12 -6.45
CA ILE A 84 2.24 -8.43 -5.45
C ILE A 84 1.38 -7.36 -6.08
N GLU A 85 1.89 -6.58 -7.03
CA GLU A 85 1.05 -5.58 -7.71
C GLU A 85 -0.09 -6.24 -8.50
N ALA A 86 0.20 -7.30 -9.25
CA ALA A 86 -0.81 -8.07 -9.96
C ALA A 86 -1.86 -8.66 -9.01
N SER A 87 -1.41 -9.24 -7.88
CA SER A 87 -2.30 -9.78 -6.86
C SER A 87 -3.19 -8.70 -6.22
N ARG A 88 -2.65 -7.50 -5.96
CA ARG A 88 -3.43 -6.35 -5.42
C ARG A 88 -4.51 -5.92 -6.39
N VAL A 89 -4.18 -5.75 -7.66
CA VAL A 89 -5.16 -5.37 -8.68
C VAL A 89 -6.26 -6.42 -8.81
N LEU A 90 -5.90 -7.71 -8.84
CA LEU A 90 -6.91 -8.77 -8.90
C LEU A 90 -7.80 -8.82 -7.64
N LEU A 91 -7.27 -8.48 -6.46
CA LEU A 91 -8.06 -8.35 -5.24
C LEU A 91 -9.04 -7.17 -5.32
N ASP A 92 -8.59 -6.02 -5.84
CA ASP A 92 -9.43 -4.82 -6.01
C ASP A 92 -10.55 -5.09 -7.02
N LEU A 93 -10.24 -5.79 -8.13
CA LEU A 93 -11.24 -6.25 -9.09
C LEU A 93 -12.21 -7.24 -8.46
N GLU A 94 -11.74 -8.27 -7.74
CA GLU A 94 -12.63 -9.25 -7.09
C GLU A 94 -13.56 -8.58 -6.07
N LEU A 95 -13.04 -7.62 -5.28
CA LEU A 95 -13.81 -6.82 -4.33
C LEU A 95 -14.94 -6.05 -5.04
N HIS A 96 -14.63 -5.39 -6.16
CA HIS A 96 -15.61 -4.58 -6.89
C HIS A 96 -16.76 -5.43 -7.46
N HIS A 97 -16.49 -6.67 -7.91
CA HIS A 97 -17.48 -7.50 -8.61
C HIS A 97 -18.24 -8.48 -7.72
N LYS A 98 -17.56 -9.06 -6.73
CA LYS A 98 -18.12 -10.14 -5.90
C LYS A 98 -18.15 -9.80 -4.42
N GLY A 99 -17.61 -8.65 -4.03
CA GLY A 99 -17.64 -8.15 -2.67
C GLY A 99 -16.48 -8.64 -1.79
N LEU A 100 -16.54 -8.23 -0.53
CA LEU A 100 -15.45 -8.36 0.43
C LEU A 100 -15.08 -9.83 0.75
N ASP A 101 -16.08 -10.70 0.91
CA ASP A 101 -15.86 -12.14 1.18
C ASP A 101 -15.01 -12.81 0.10
N ALA A 102 -15.35 -12.56 -1.17
CA ALA A 102 -14.65 -13.13 -2.31
C ALA A 102 -13.21 -12.61 -2.41
N ALA A 103 -13.01 -11.31 -2.18
CA ALA A 103 -11.67 -10.72 -2.12
C ALA A 103 -10.82 -11.32 -0.98
N LEU A 104 -11.42 -11.58 0.19
CA LEU A 104 -10.72 -12.21 1.31
C LEU A 104 -10.36 -13.68 1.05
N LEU A 105 -11.24 -14.45 0.40
CA LEU A 105 -10.92 -15.81 -0.06
C LEU A 105 -9.76 -15.80 -1.06
N LEU A 106 -9.79 -14.86 -2.01
CA LEU A 106 -8.72 -14.69 -2.98
C LEU A 106 -7.40 -14.29 -2.30
N PHE A 107 -7.46 -13.44 -1.27
CA PHE A 107 -6.32 -13.07 -0.44
C PHE A 107 -5.70 -14.29 0.26
N LEU A 108 -6.52 -15.16 0.83
CA LEU A 108 -6.03 -16.39 1.47
C LEU A 108 -5.29 -17.28 0.46
N LYS A 109 -5.88 -17.49 -0.71
CA LYS A 109 -5.24 -18.24 -1.82
C LYS A 109 -3.90 -17.61 -2.22
N TYR A 110 -3.90 -16.30 -2.48
CA TYR A 110 -2.69 -15.62 -2.96
C TYR A 110 -1.60 -15.54 -1.88
N THR A 111 -2.02 -15.43 -0.62
CA THR A 111 -1.08 -15.45 0.51
C THR A 111 -0.47 -16.83 0.67
N ASP A 112 -1.20 -17.92 0.44
CA ASP A 112 -0.64 -19.27 0.48
C ASP A 112 0.40 -19.50 -0.62
N GLU A 113 0.08 -19.09 -1.85
CA GLU A 113 0.97 -19.21 -3.03
C GLU A 113 2.26 -18.37 -2.92
N GLU A 114 2.22 -17.20 -2.25
CA GLU A 114 3.34 -16.25 -2.23
C GLU A 114 4.53 -16.74 -1.37
N ARG A 115 5.70 -16.91 -1.98
CA ARG A 115 6.91 -17.40 -1.28
C ARG A 115 7.67 -16.31 -0.51
N SER A 116 7.51 -15.04 -0.88
CA SER A 116 8.19 -13.93 -0.21
C SER A 116 7.46 -13.53 1.07
N LEU A 117 8.17 -13.52 2.21
CA LEU A 117 7.64 -12.96 3.47
C LEU A 117 7.19 -11.52 3.28
N ARG A 118 8.02 -10.71 2.61
CA ARG A 118 7.71 -9.30 2.32
C ARG A 118 6.49 -9.17 1.41
N GLY A 119 6.36 -10.07 0.45
CA GLY A 119 5.22 -10.10 -0.46
C GLY A 119 3.90 -10.38 0.27
N ALA A 120 3.86 -11.43 1.08
CA ALA A 120 2.70 -11.79 1.89
C ALA A 120 2.28 -10.64 2.84
N THR A 121 3.24 -9.99 3.51
CA THR A 121 2.97 -8.82 4.34
C THR A 121 2.35 -7.68 3.54
N LYS A 122 2.84 -7.41 2.33
CA LYS A 122 2.29 -6.33 1.49
C LYS A 122 0.87 -6.61 1.01
N LEU A 123 0.52 -7.87 0.74
CA LEU A 123 -0.87 -8.26 0.47
C LEU A 123 -1.75 -8.04 1.69
N ALA A 124 -1.31 -8.49 2.88
CA ALA A 124 -2.09 -8.33 4.10
C ALA A 124 -2.32 -6.85 4.46
N VAL A 125 -1.31 -5.98 4.26
CA VAL A 125 -1.47 -4.53 4.44
C VAL A 125 -2.50 -3.94 3.46
N HIS A 126 -2.52 -4.42 2.21
CA HIS A 126 -3.49 -3.97 1.22
C HIS A 126 -4.92 -4.38 1.61
N VAL A 127 -5.10 -5.65 1.98
CA VAL A 127 -6.41 -6.19 2.40
C VAL A 127 -6.89 -5.56 3.69
N LEU A 128 -5.99 -5.30 4.65
CA LEU A 128 -6.34 -4.55 5.86
C LEU A 128 -6.96 -3.18 5.53
N ARG A 129 -6.39 -2.45 4.55
CA ARG A 129 -6.94 -1.16 4.11
C ARG A 129 -8.30 -1.30 3.45
N ILE A 130 -8.50 -2.35 2.64
CA ILE A 130 -9.81 -2.69 2.09
C ILE A 130 -10.82 -2.88 3.22
N CYS A 131 -10.49 -3.69 4.22
CA CYS A 131 -11.37 -3.90 5.37
C CYS A 131 -11.66 -2.61 6.13
N GLN A 132 -10.65 -1.77 6.36
CA GLN A 132 -10.81 -0.47 7.03
C GLN A 132 -11.74 0.48 6.29
N ALA A 133 -11.62 0.56 4.96
CA ALA A 133 -12.47 1.40 4.12
C ALA A 133 -13.93 0.92 4.08
N ASN A 134 -14.18 -0.36 4.36
CA ASN A 134 -15.52 -0.94 4.37
C ASN A 134 -16.16 -0.98 5.77
N VAL A 135 -15.51 -0.49 6.82
CA VAL A 135 -16.04 -0.51 8.21
C VAL A 135 -17.40 0.16 8.33
N GLU A 136 -17.65 1.22 7.56
CA GLU A 136 -18.89 2.00 7.59
C GLU A 136 -20.09 1.24 6.97
N SER A 137 -19.86 0.25 6.11
CA SER A 137 -20.90 -0.53 5.42
C SER A 137 -21.29 -1.84 6.15
N ASN A 138 -21.03 -1.92 7.46
CA ASN A 138 -21.34 -3.07 8.32
C ASN A 138 -20.64 -4.38 7.86
N VAL A 139 -19.31 -4.40 7.95
CA VAL A 139 -18.41 -5.50 7.51
C VAL A 139 -18.80 -6.88 8.04
N THR A 140 -19.38 -6.97 9.24
CA THR A 140 -19.76 -8.22 9.91
C THR A 140 -20.71 -9.08 9.09
N ASP A 141 -21.63 -8.47 8.34
CA ASP A 141 -22.59 -9.21 7.50
C ASP A 141 -22.00 -9.61 6.14
N GLN A 142 -20.82 -9.06 5.80
CA GLN A 142 -20.19 -9.27 4.50
C GLN A 142 -19.17 -10.42 4.50
N ILE A 143 -18.70 -10.91 5.66
CA ILE A 143 -17.68 -11.97 5.73
C ILE A 143 -18.32 -13.28 6.17
N LYS A 144 -18.22 -14.31 5.33
CA LYS A 144 -18.81 -15.63 5.61
C LYS A 144 -17.91 -16.44 6.55
N LEU A 145 -18.54 -17.38 7.25
CA LEU A 145 -17.87 -18.26 8.22
C LEU A 145 -16.65 -19.02 7.65
N PRO A 146 -16.67 -19.59 6.42
CA PRO A 146 -15.50 -20.27 5.85
C PRO A 146 -14.29 -19.34 5.68
N THR A 147 -14.54 -18.10 5.28
CA THR A 147 -13.51 -17.06 5.13
C THR A 147 -12.90 -16.70 6.47
N LEU A 148 -13.72 -16.60 7.52
CA LEU A 148 -13.26 -16.37 8.88
C LEU A 148 -12.37 -17.52 9.38
N PHE A 149 -12.78 -18.78 9.15
CA PHE A 149 -11.94 -19.94 9.45
C PHE A 149 -10.62 -19.91 8.69
N GLY A 150 -10.64 -19.52 7.42
CA GLY A 150 -9.43 -19.38 6.61
C GLY A 150 -8.46 -18.33 7.18
N LEU A 151 -8.97 -17.19 7.65
CA LEU A 151 -8.16 -16.14 8.30
C LEU A 151 -7.58 -16.62 9.64
N LEU A 152 -8.35 -17.33 10.46
CA LEU A 152 -7.88 -17.94 11.71
C LEU A 152 -6.81 -19.00 11.45
N HIS A 153 -7.01 -19.85 10.44
CA HIS A 153 -6.02 -20.84 10.03
C HIS A 153 -4.73 -20.18 9.54
N LEU A 154 -4.83 -19.12 8.73
CA LEU A 154 -3.68 -18.33 8.31
C LEU A 154 -2.94 -17.72 9.51
N LEU A 155 -3.67 -17.16 10.49
CA LEU A 155 -3.09 -16.58 11.71
C LEU A 155 -2.29 -17.61 12.52
N SER A 156 -2.80 -18.84 12.60
CA SER A 156 -2.20 -19.96 13.33
C SER A 156 -1.13 -20.71 12.52
N SER A 157 -0.96 -20.39 11.23
CA SER A 157 -0.04 -21.08 10.35
C SER A 157 1.45 -20.79 10.66
N LYS A 158 2.34 -21.72 10.30
CA LYS A 158 3.80 -21.51 10.33
C LYS A 158 4.23 -20.28 9.52
N LYS A 159 3.49 -19.95 8.45
CA LYS A 159 3.75 -18.81 7.57
C LYS A 159 3.56 -17.48 8.31
N ALA A 160 2.47 -17.34 9.06
CA ALA A 160 2.25 -16.17 9.91
C ALA A 160 3.17 -16.17 11.13
N TYR A 161 3.45 -17.32 11.73
CA TYR A 161 4.38 -17.43 12.85
C TYR A 161 5.78 -16.88 12.49
N ASN A 162 6.29 -17.25 11.32
CA ASN A 162 7.59 -16.77 10.82
C ASN A 162 7.56 -15.33 10.26
N ASN A 163 6.39 -14.68 10.26
CA ASN A 163 6.20 -13.34 9.71
C ASN A 163 5.32 -12.51 10.64
N VAL A 164 5.94 -11.90 11.65
CA VAL A 164 5.28 -11.09 12.69
C VAL A 164 4.38 -10.01 12.08
N LEU A 165 4.84 -9.36 10.99
CA LEU A 165 4.05 -8.31 10.32
C LEU A 165 2.82 -8.88 9.62
N LEU A 166 2.93 -10.03 8.93
CA LEU A 166 1.76 -10.70 8.35
C LEU A 166 0.77 -11.08 9.44
N ARG A 167 1.25 -11.71 10.52
CA ARG A 167 0.42 -12.12 11.66
C ARG A 167 -0.32 -10.94 12.28
N HIS A 168 0.36 -9.81 12.46
CA HIS A 168 -0.25 -8.58 12.95
C HIS A 168 -1.36 -8.09 12.01
N ASN A 169 -1.11 -7.99 10.71
CA ASN A 169 -2.13 -7.50 9.76
C ASN A 169 -3.35 -8.45 9.69
N VAL A 170 -3.14 -9.77 9.71
CA VAL A 170 -4.24 -10.74 9.76
C VAL A 170 -5.05 -10.62 11.04
N PHE A 171 -4.38 -10.43 12.18
CA PHE A 171 -5.04 -10.15 13.45
C PHE A 171 -5.89 -8.86 13.36
N CYS A 172 -5.36 -7.78 12.78
CA CYS A 172 -6.11 -6.54 12.57
C CYS A 172 -7.34 -6.72 11.67
N ILE A 173 -7.24 -7.56 10.62
CA ILE A 173 -8.38 -7.91 9.76
C ILE A 173 -9.47 -8.63 10.56
N LEU A 174 -9.09 -9.60 11.41
CA LEU A 174 -10.02 -10.31 12.30
C LEU A 174 -10.68 -9.37 13.31
N GLN A 175 -9.94 -8.38 13.83
CA GLN A 175 -10.50 -7.37 14.73
C GLN A 175 -11.57 -6.52 14.04
N ILE A 176 -11.32 -6.10 12.80
CA ILE A 176 -12.32 -5.38 12.00
C ILE A 176 -13.54 -6.25 11.73
N ALA A 177 -13.34 -7.52 11.36
CA ALA A 177 -14.42 -8.48 11.17
C ALA A 177 -15.26 -8.70 12.44
N ALA A 178 -14.67 -8.50 13.62
CA ALA A 178 -15.37 -8.52 14.91
C ALA A 178 -15.96 -7.17 15.33
N GLY A 179 -16.00 -6.16 14.44
CA GLY A 179 -16.53 -4.82 14.71
C GLY A 179 -15.63 -3.92 15.58
N ARG A 180 -14.36 -4.30 15.77
CA ARG A 180 -13.38 -3.60 16.62
C ARG A 180 -12.41 -2.76 15.81
N SER A 181 -11.71 -1.85 16.47
CA SER A 181 -10.58 -1.14 15.86
C SER A 181 -9.46 -2.12 15.47
N PRO A 182 -8.79 -1.92 14.32
CA PRO A 182 -7.75 -2.81 13.83
C PRO A 182 -6.55 -2.92 14.79
N THR A 183 -6.26 -1.87 15.55
CA THR A 183 -5.20 -1.88 16.56
C THR A 183 -5.76 -2.05 17.97
N LEU A 184 -4.99 -2.73 18.84
CA LEU A 184 -5.26 -2.81 20.29
C LEU A 184 -5.22 -1.44 20.97
N TYR A 185 -4.53 -0.47 20.38
CA TYR A 185 -4.67 0.95 20.72
C TYR A 185 -5.98 1.45 20.13
N GLY A 186 -7.07 1.25 20.86
CA GLY A 186 -8.35 1.86 20.55
C GLY A 186 -8.27 3.36 20.82
N VAL A 187 -8.48 4.18 19.79
CA VAL A 187 -8.87 5.57 20.00
C VAL A 187 -10.39 5.57 20.19
N PRO A 188 -10.95 6.26 21.21
CA PRO A 188 -12.37 6.23 21.52
C PRO A 188 -13.24 6.69 20.34
N LYS A 189 -14.28 5.92 20.03
CA LYS A 189 -15.39 6.37 19.18
C LYS A 189 -16.26 7.32 19.99
N PHE A 190 -15.93 8.61 20.03
CA PHE A 190 -16.90 9.68 20.30
C PHE A 190 -16.32 11.04 19.91
N VAL A 191 -16.82 11.62 18.82
CA VAL A 191 -16.86 13.08 18.68
C VAL A 191 -18.34 13.40 18.60
N ALA A 192 -18.88 13.85 19.73
CA ALA A 192 -20.20 14.47 19.75
C ALA A 192 -20.18 15.66 18.77
N PRO A 193 -21.29 15.95 18.06
CA PRO A 193 -21.36 17.16 17.26
C PRO A 193 -21.24 18.34 18.24
N SER A 194 -20.22 19.18 18.05
CA SER A 194 -20.21 20.48 18.71
C SER A 194 -21.42 21.26 18.18
N PRO A 195 -22.37 21.68 19.01
CA PRO A 195 -23.25 22.77 18.65
C PRO A 195 -22.45 24.08 18.75
N LEU A 196 -23.05 25.20 18.32
CA LEU A 196 -22.48 26.56 18.22
C LEU A 196 -21.73 26.76 16.88
N VAL A 197 -22.24 27.49 15.87
CA VAL A 197 -23.18 28.61 15.87
C VAL A 197 -23.91 28.64 14.52
N GLN A 198 -25.25 28.67 14.59
CA GLN A 198 -26.14 29.09 13.52
C GLN A 198 -26.55 30.52 13.85
N GLU A 199 -26.34 31.49 12.96
CA GLU A 199 -27.35 32.46 12.49
C GLU A 199 -26.77 33.69 11.72
N ILE A 200 -27.34 33.90 10.51
CA ILE A 200 -27.81 35.17 9.86
C ILE A 200 -26.71 36.17 9.40
N SER A 201 -26.46 36.40 8.09
CA SER A 201 -27.22 37.06 6.99
C SER A 201 -27.18 38.62 6.97
N VAL A 202 -26.94 39.16 5.76
CA VAL A 202 -27.21 40.51 5.19
C VAL A 202 -26.12 41.62 5.21
N ASP A 203 -25.53 41.82 4.02
CA ASP A 203 -25.18 43.02 3.23
C ASP A 203 -24.54 44.34 3.77
N GLN A 204 -23.53 44.75 2.96
CA GLN A 204 -23.14 46.09 2.49
C GLN A 204 -22.58 47.15 3.48
N HIS A 205 -21.31 47.58 3.33
CA HIS A 205 -20.87 48.66 2.42
C HIS A 205 -19.48 49.25 2.84
N THR A 206 -18.59 49.40 1.85
CA THR A 206 -17.52 50.43 1.69
C THR A 206 -16.16 50.39 2.41
N LYS A 207 -15.14 50.47 1.53
CA LYS A 207 -13.82 51.14 1.58
C LYS A 207 -12.58 50.40 2.11
N ALA A 208 -11.67 50.26 1.15
CA ALA A 208 -10.29 49.82 1.19
C ALA A 208 -9.47 50.33 2.38
N ASP A 209 -8.63 49.45 2.93
CA ASP A 209 -7.20 49.70 2.92
C ASP A 209 -6.37 48.42 3.02
N SER A 210 -5.22 48.50 2.37
CA SER A 210 -4.15 47.52 2.22
C SER A 210 -3.63 46.97 3.55
N SER A 211 -3.51 45.64 3.68
CA SER A 211 -2.32 44.99 4.27
C SER A 211 -2.41 43.46 4.21
N VAL A 212 -1.40 42.85 3.59
CA VAL A 212 -1.15 41.42 3.52
C VAL A 212 -0.72 40.89 4.89
N PRO A 213 -1.34 39.87 5.48
CA PRO A 213 -0.78 39.19 6.65
C PRO A 213 0.33 38.25 6.21
N GLN A 214 1.54 38.48 6.72
CA GLN A 214 2.71 37.62 6.54
C GLN A 214 2.44 36.20 7.04
N LEU A 215 2.77 35.23 6.19
CA LEU A 215 2.93 33.81 6.51
C LEU A 215 4.14 33.64 7.45
N SER A 216 3.88 33.39 8.73
CA SER A 216 4.91 33.05 9.72
C SER A 216 5.48 31.65 9.42
N ARG A 217 6.77 31.63 9.08
CA ARG A 217 7.59 30.43 8.84
C ARG A 217 7.86 29.73 10.19
N PRO A 218 7.85 28.38 10.26
CA PRO A 218 8.20 27.66 11.50
C PRO A 218 9.65 27.93 11.91
N GLN A 219 9.89 28.22 13.19
CA GLN A 219 11.22 28.37 13.78
C GLN A 219 12.00 27.05 13.73
N GLU A 220 13.22 27.09 13.20
CA GLU A 220 14.22 26.02 13.34
C GLU A 220 14.84 26.06 14.76
N PRO A 221 15.09 24.91 15.42
CA PRO A 221 15.83 24.88 16.67
C PRO A 221 17.32 25.17 16.42
N SER A 222 17.82 26.24 17.03
CA SER A 222 19.22 26.64 16.97
C SER A 222 20.13 25.68 17.77
N THR A 223 21.17 25.21 17.10
CA THR A 223 22.38 24.60 17.65
C THR A 223 23.18 25.59 18.50
N SER A 224 23.56 25.21 19.72
CA SER A 224 24.66 25.85 20.45
C SER A 224 25.49 24.81 21.23
N THR A 225 26.63 24.45 20.65
CA THR A 225 27.78 23.83 21.31
C THR A 225 28.72 24.94 21.79
N PRO A 226 29.34 24.84 22.98
CA PRO A 226 30.62 25.46 23.24
C PRO A 226 31.75 24.42 23.30
N SER A 227 32.82 24.73 22.57
CA SER A 227 34.08 23.99 22.41
C SER A 227 35.02 24.19 23.62
N VAL A 228 35.70 23.13 24.06
CA VAL A 228 36.95 23.21 24.85
C VAL A 228 37.95 22.14 24.37
N ARG A 229 38.94 22.64 23.63
CA ARG A 229 40.36 22.25 23.42
C ARG A 229 40.87 20.80 23.57
N GLU A 230 41.59 20.42 22.51
CA GLU A 230 42.60 19.36 22.36
C GLU A 230 43.75 19.43 23.37
N VAL A 231 44.20 18.25 23.86
CA VAL A 231 45.62 17.93 24.08
C VAL A 231 45.84 16.43 23.82
N LEU A 232 46.56 16.11 22.74
CA LEU A 232 47.28 14.84 22.55
C LEU A 232 48.62 14.89 23.32
N PRO A 233 49.19 13.73 23.67
CA PRO A 233 50.58 13.54 23.30
C PRO A 233 50.82 12.16 22.66
N ALA A 234 51.65 12.18 21.61
CA ALA A 234 52.25 11.02 20.99
C ALA A 234 53.59 10.69 21.67
N THR A 235 53.86 9.42 21.96
CA THR A 235 55.19 8.79 21.88
C THR A 235 55.07 7.26 22.01
N GLY A 236 55.55 6.49 21.02
CA GLY A 236 55.94 5.08 21.21
C GLY A 236 57.44 4.99 21.54
N PRO A 237 58.14 3.84 21.37
CA PRO A 237 57.70 2.43 21.29
C PRO A 237 58.44 1.52 22.32
N SER A 238 58.01 0.27 22.52
CA SER A 238 58.95 -0.86 22.78
C SER A 238 58.28 -2.24 22.62
N LYS A 239 59.09 -3.14 22.07
CA LYS A 239 58.93 -4.56 21.74
C LYS A 239 58.95 -5.48 22.98
N ASP A 240 58.71 -6.77 22.67
CA ASP A 240 58.97 -8.01 23.41
C ASP A 240 57.77 -8.53 24.23
N ALA A 241 57.46 -9.82 24.29
CA ALA A 241 57.70 -11.00 23.46
C ALA A 241 56.74 -12.09 24.03
N ASP A 242 56.35 -13.04 23.19
CA ASP A 242 55.95 -14.43 23.46
C ASP A 242 55.40 -14.83 24.85
N ASN A 243 54.17 -15.36 24.88
CA ASN A 243 54.02 -16.77 25.27
C ASN A 243 52.66 -17.37 24.88
N ILE A 244 52.76 -18.55 24.26
CA ILE A 244 51.69 -19.51 23.99
C ILE A 244 51.44 -20.30 25.27
N SER A 245 50.18 -20.59 25.63
CA SER A 245 49.85 -21.82 26.35
C SER A 245 48.41 -22.26 26.08
N ASN A 246 48.31 -23.40 25.41
CA ASN A 246 47.11 -24.23 25.25
C ASN A 246 46.87 -25.10 26.50
N CYS A 247 45.74 -25.80 26.47
CA CYS A 247 45.25 -26.90 27.33
C CYS A 247 44.27 -26.44 28.43
N SER A 248 43.08 -27.02 28.61
CA SER A 248 42.58 -28.36 28.23
C SER A 248 41.10 -28.33 27.83
#